data_AF-A0A060ZUX6-F1
#
_entry.id   AF-A0A060ZUX6-F1
#
_cell.length_a   1.000
_cell.length_b   1.000
_cell.length_c   1.000
_cell.angle_alpha   90.00
_cell.angle_beta   90.00
_cell.angle_gamma   90.00
#
_symmetry.space_group_name_H-M   'P 1'
#
loop_
_entity.id
_entity.type
_entity.pdbx_description
1 polymer ?
#
loop_
_entity_poly.entity_id
_entity_poly.type
_entity_poly.pdbx_seq_one_letter_code
_entity_poly.pdbx_strand_id
1 'polypeptide(L)'
;MTAPAPAPAPAPRSVYVYGVVRASHAMPPGRTGVGERPAPVRTVRAGALAAVISDAPARLRAKRRDLLAHQDLALTLGRDGPVLPMRFGMVAPDEESVRRQLLCTQNDCLAALERVDGRIEMNLKALPTEADLGALVREDPEVSRLRTAARRAPGYEASVRLGEAVARGLKRRAAAAAATVLAELSAVADATVHGPEVEGCVLNASFLLDRRGRRRFEGAVERLTPAHRDRVELRLTGPLPCYSFTEGRA
;
A
#
# COMPACT_ATOMS: atom_id res chain seq x y z
N MET A 1 -7.27 52.80 -33.88
CA MET A 1 -6.96 52.41 -32.49
C MET A 1 -7.57 51.05 -32.25
N THR A 2 -6.79 49.99 -32.42
CA THR A 2 -7.24 48.61 -32.25
C THR A 2 -7.14 48.26 -30.77
N ALA A 3 -8.25 47.87 -30.15
CA ALA A 3 -8.26 47.43 -28.75
C ALA A 3 -7.30 46.24 -28.56
N PRO A 4 -6.53 46.18 -27.47
CA PRO A 4 -5.67 45.05 -27.20
C PRO A 4 -6.53 43.80 -26.99
N ALA A 5 -6.13 42.69 -27.61
CA ALA A 5 -6.76 41.40 -27.43
C ALA A 5 -6.75 41.01 -25.94
N PRO A 6 -7.83 40.38 -25.42
CA PRO A 6 -7.86 39.90 -24.05
C PRO A 6 -6.70 38.93 -23.83
N ALA A 7 -5.99 39.12 -22.72
CA ALA A 7 -4.92 38.22 -22.30
C ALA A 7 -5.46 36.78 -22.25
N PRO A 8 -4.70 35.77 -22.72
CA PRO A 8 -5.14 34.39 -22.65
C PRO A 8 -5.47 34.05 -21.21
N ALA A 9 -6.67 33.50 -20.97
CA ALA A 9 -7.05 33.01 -19.66
C ALA A 9 -5.94 32.08 -19.14
N PRO A 10 -5.49 32.22 -17.88
CA PRO A 10 -4.49 31.31 -17.35
C PRO A 10 -5.01 29.89 -17.52
N ALA A 11 -4.21 29.02 -18.15
CA ALA A 11 -4.55 27.62 -18.31
C ALA A 11 -5.05 27.07 -16.96
N PRO A 12 -6.14 26.28 -16.93
CA PRO A 12 -6.64 25.72 -15.68
C PRO A 12 -5.47 24.98 -15.01
N ARG A 13 -5.04 25.51 -13.86
CA ARG A 13 -3.91 24.95 -13.13
C ARG A 13 -4.38 23.65 -12.53
N SER A 14 -3.98 22.55 -13.16
CA SER A 14 -4.22 21.21 -12.63
C SER A 14 -3.69 21.12 -11.20
N VAL A 15 -4.42 20.37 -10.39
CA VAL A 15 -4.14 20.24 -8.96
C VAL A 15 -3.79 18.81 -8.63
N TYR A 16 -2.75 18.63 -7.82
CA TYR A 16 -2.40 17.34 -7.27
C TYR A 16 -3.18 17.12 -5.98
N VAL A 17 -3.83 15.96 -5.84
CA VAL A 17 -4.67 15.62 -4.68
C VAL A 17 -3.95 14.60 -3.81
N TYR A 18 -3.68 14.97 -2.55
CA TYR A 18 -2.97 14.12 -1.58
C TYR A 18 -3.90 13.22 -0.78
N GLY A 19 -5.10 13.72 -0.46
CA GLY A 19 -6.05 13.03 0.38
C GLY A 19 -7.28 13.86 0.69
N VAL A 20 -8.25 13.23 1.34
CA VAL A 20 -9.49 13.85 1.81
C VAL A 20 -9.52 13.78 3.34
N VAL A 21 -9.95 14.88 3.96
CA VAL A 21 -10.09 15.05 5.41
C VAL A 21 -11.45 15.70 5.74
N ARG A 22 -11.82 15.71 7.02
CA ARG A 22 -12.97 16.53 7.46
C ARG A 22 -12.67 18.01 7.25
N ALA A 23 -13.68 18.82 6.99
CA ALA A 23 -13.49 20.27 6.84
C ALA A 23 -12.89 20.92 8.10
N SER A 24 -13.15 20.36 9.29
CA SER A 24 -12.57 20.86 10.56
C SER A 24 -11.12 20.44 10.81
N HIS A 25 -10.51 19.61 9.94
CA HIS A 25 -9.16 19.11 10.14
C HIS A 25 -8.13 20.25 10.13
N ALA A 26 -7.25 20.27 11.14
CA ALA A 26 -6.22 21.27 11.26
C ALA A 26 -5.11 21.01 10.23
N MET A 27 -4.68 22.05 9.52
CA MET A 27 -3.59 21.92 8.55
C MET A 27 -2.26 22.32 9.18
N PRO A 28 -1.25 21.43 9.17
CA PRO A 28 0.08 21.79 9.64
C PRO A 28 0.68 22.89 8.75
N PRO A 29 1.25 23.97 9.34
CA PRO A 29 1.78 25.08 8.57
C PRO A 29 3.07 24.69 7.83
N GLY A 30 3.37 25.43 6.75
CA GLY A 30 4.65 25.34 6.03
C GLY A 30 4.89 24.05 5.25
N ARG A 31 3.84 23.26 4.99
CA ARG A 31 3.97 22.01 4.23
C ARG A 31 4.03 22.27 2.73
N THR A 32 4.95 21.57 2.09
CA THR A 32 5.14 21.60 0.65
C THR A 32 4.80 20.23 0.04
N GLY A 33 4.39 20.29 -1.23
CA GLY A 33 3.89 19.14 -1.98
C GLY A 33 4.98 18.32 -2.66
N VAL A 34 4.59 17.58 -3.69
CA VAL A 34 5.49 16.76 -4.51
C VAL A 34 6.07 17.52 -5.69
N GLY A 35 7.27 17.10 -6.13
CA GLY A 35 7.93 17.63 -7.33
C GLY A 35 9.28 18.30 -7.06
N GLU A 36 9.97 18.69 -8.12
CA GLU A 36 11.29 19.34 -8.03
C GLU A 36 11.23 20.75 -7.44
N ARG A 37 10.09 21.43 -7.62
CA ARG A 37 9.75 22.68 -6.95
C ARG A 37 8.44 22.47 -6.19
N PRO A 38 8.49 21.96 -4.96
CA PRO A 38 7.32 21.68 -4.15
C PRO A 38 6.43 22.91 -3.98
N ALA A 39 5.19 22.85 -4.47
CA ALA A 39 4.20 23.90 -4.25
C ALA A 39 3.66 23.85 -2.81
N PRO A 40 3.22 24.98 -2.23
CA PRO A 40 2.58 24.96 -0.92
C PRO A 40 1.30 24.12 -0.95
N VAL A 41 1.10 23.32 0.09
CA VAL A 41 -0.11 22.52 0.27
C VAL A 41 -1.21 23.41 0.82
N ARG A 42 -2.42 23.27 0.26
CA ARG A 42 -3.63 23.99 0.68
C ARG A 42 -4.83 23.04 0.73
N THR A 43 -5.95 23.52 1.26
CA THR A 43 -7.20 22.76 1.31
C THR A 43 -8.28 23.39 0.46
N VAL A 44 -9.03 22.56 -0.25
CA VAL A 44 -10.27 22.95 -0.92
C VAL A 44 -11.44 22.33 -0.17
N ARG A 45 -12.29 23.17 0.41
CA ARG A 45 -13.45 22.76 1.20
C ARG A 45 -14.66 22.53 0.30
N ALA A 46 -15.44 21.50 0.61
CA ALA A 46 -16.74 21.25 0.00
C ALA A 46 -17.63 20.51 1.01
N GLY A 47 -18.70 21.18 1.47
CA GLY A 47 -19.57 20.66 2.51
C GLY A 47 -18.82 20.31 3.80
N ALA A 48 -18.97 19.07 4.27
CA ALA A 48 -18.34 18.56 5.49
C ALA A 48 -16.88 18.09 5.29
N LEU A 49 -16.36 18.13 4.05
CA LEU A 49 -15.05 17.59 3.68
C LEU A 49 -14.12 18.68 3.16
N ALA A 50 -12.83 18.36 3.15
CA ALA A 50 -11.81 19.12 2.45
C ALA A 50 -10.82 18.18 1.75
N ALA A 51 -10.44 18.53 0.53
CA ALA A 51 -9.32 17.89 -0.16
C ALA A 51 -8.03 18.64 0.15
N VAL A 52 -6.97 17.90 0.47
CA VAL A 52 -5.62 18.43 0.59
C VAL A 52 -4.97 18.39 -0.79
N ILE A 53 -4.58 19.56 -1.30
CA ILE A 53 -4.10 19.72 -2.67
C ILE A 53 -2.86 20.62 -2.74
N SER A 54 -2.17 20.57 -3.89
CA SER A 54 -1.21 21.60 -4.31
C SER A 54 -1.34 21.80 -5.81
N ASP A 55 -0.64 22.81 -6.35
CA ASP A 55 -0.48 22.90 -7.80
C ASP A 55 0.24 21.64 -8.30
N ALA A 56 -0.23 21.07 -9.41
CA ALA A 56 0.37 19.86 -9.96
C ALA A 56 1.74 20.20 -10.58
N PRO A 57 2.79 19.40 -10.31
CA PRO A 57 4.08 19.61 -10.95
C PRO A 57 3.98 19.36 -12.46
N ALA A 58 4.57 20.24 -13.27
CA ALA A 58 4.53 20.15 -14.74
C ALA A 58 5.07 18.82 -15.30
N ARG A 59 5.95 18.13 -14.56
CA ARG A 59 6.45 16.79 -14.86
C ARG A 59 6.39 15.92 -13.62
N LEU A 60 5.27 15.25 -13.41
CA LEU A 60 5.16 14.25 -12.35
C LEU A 60 5.94 12.99 -12.75
N ARG A 61 6.87 12.57 -11.91
CA ARG A 61 7.55 11.27 -12.03
C ARG A 61 7.48 10.56 -10.69
N ALA A 62 7.34 9.23 -10.71
CA ALA A 62 7.40 8.40 -9.51
C ALA A 62 8.85 8.24 -9.00
N LYS A 63 9.53 9.36 -8.73
CA LYS A 63 10.86 9.36 -8.11
C LYS A 63 10.70 9.02 -6.62
N ARG A 64 11.68 8.30 -6.04
CA ARG A 64 11.68 7.93 -4.61
C ARG A 64 11.40 9.11 -3.69
N ARG A 65 12.02 10.27 -3.95
CA ARG A 65 11.81 11.51 -3.19
C ARG A 65 10.32 11.92 -3.16
N ASP A 66 9.67 11.92 -4.32
CA ASP A 66 8.30 12.41 -4.45
C ASP A 66 7.30 11.41 -3.82
N LEU A 67 7.56 10.11 -3.92
CA LEU A 67 6.79 9.07 -3.22
C LEU A 67 6.89 9.23 -1.69
N LEU A 68 8.09 9.47 -1.17
CA LEU A 68 8.31 9.68 0.27
C LEU A 68 7.65 10.97 0.75
N ALA A 69 7.73 12.07 -0.02
CA ALA A 69 7.10 13.34 0.33
C ALA A 69 5.56 13.21 0.40
N HIS A 70 4.96 12.51 -0.58
CA HIS A 70 3.52 12.20 -0.57
C HIS A 70 3.12 11.42 0.69
N GLN A 71 3.87 10.37 1.01
CA GLN A 71 3.60 9.53 2.17
C GLN A 71 3.80 10.27 3.49
N ASP A 72 4.85 11.08 3.63
CA ASP A 72 5.13 11.86 4.85
C ASP A 72 4.02 12.87 5.13
N LEU A 73 3.51 13.52 4.07
CA LEU A 73 2.37 14.42 4.21
C LEU A 73 1.12 13.68 4.71
N ALA A 74 0.79 12.54 4.12
CA ALA A 74 -0.36 11.73 4.55
C ALA A 74 -0.22 11.24 5.99
N LEU A 75 0.97 10.78 6.39
CA LEU A 75 1.26 10.36 7.77
C LEU A 75 1.19 11.53 8.76
N THR A 76 1.67 12.71 8.35
CA THR A 76 1.60 13.91 9.18
C THR A 76 0.15 14.30 9.44
N LEU A 77 -0.67 14.40 8.38
CA LEU A 77 -2.09 14.71 8.51
C LEU A 77 -2.80 13.67 9.40
N GLY A 78 -2.42 12.39 9.26
CA GLY A 78 -2.95 11.30 10.08
C GLY A 78 -2.68 11.43 11.58
N ARG A 79 -1.76 12.31 12.01
CA ARG A 79 -1.52 12.59 13.44
C ARG A 79 -2.62 13.45 14.06
N ASP A 80 -3.15 14.39 13.28
CA ASP A 80 -4.12 15.41 13.74
C ASP A 80 -5.57 15.02 13.45
N GLY A 81 -5.81 13.85 12.86
CA GLY A 81 -7.14 13.29 12.61
C GLY A 81 -7.17 12.25 11.49
N PRO A 82 -8.36 11.72 11.16
CA PRO A 82 -8.52 10.75 10.08
C PRO A 82 -8.24 11.37 8.72
N VAL A 83 -7.57 10.61 7.86
CA VAL A 83 -7.22 10.99 6.49
C VAL A 83 -7.56 9.83 5.56
N LEU A 84 -8.21 10.15 4.44
CA LEU A 84 -8.32 9.24 3.30
C LEU A 84 -7.21 9.55 2.31
N PRO A 85 -6.08 8.83 2.36
CA PRO A 85 -4.97 9.10 1.47
C PRO A 85 -5.34 8.75 0.02
N MET A 86 -5.02 9.64 -0.91
CA MET A 86 -5.10 9.35 -2.35
C MET A 86 -3.83 8.62 -2.79
N ARG A 87 -3.94 7.77 -3.82
CA ARG A 87 -2.77 7.14 -4.44
C ARG A 87 -1.82 8.20 -5.00
N PHE A 88 -0.54 7.86 -5.11
CA PHE A 88 0.41 8.77 -5.74
C PHE A 88 0.00 9.05 -7.19
N GLY A 89 -0.02 10.32 -7.56
CA GLY A 89 -0.26 10.77 -8.92
C GLY A 89 -1.71 11.06 -9.27
N MET A 90 -2.58 11.20 -8.26
CA MET A 90 -3.93 11.70 -8.48
C MET A 90 -3.89 13.19 -8.81
N VAL A 91 -4.12 13.52 -10.08
CA VAL A 91 -4.18 14.89 -10.59
C VAL A 91 -5.58 15.17 -11.10
N ALA A 92 -6.17 16.28 -10.68
CA ALA A 92 -7.45 16.78 -11.17
C ALA A 92 -7.25 17.99 -12.11
N PRO A 93 -8.18 18.24 -13.04
CA PRO A 93 -8.08 19.37 -13.98
C PRO A 93 -8.04 20.74 -13.29
N ASP A 94 -8.80 20.90 -12.21
CA ASP A 94 -8.92 22.14 -11.44
C ASP A 94 -9.53 21.87 -10.06
N GLU A 95 -9.56 22.90 -9.20
CA GLU A 95 -10.17 22.82 -7.86
C GLU A 95 -11.67 22.57 -7.88
N GLU A 96 -12.38 23.07 -8.90
CA GLU A 96 -13.85 22.95 -8.98
C GLU A 96 -14.26 21.50 -9.27
N SER A 97 -13.49 20.79 -10.08
CA SER A 97 -13.64 19.35 -10.30
C SER A 97 -13.43 18.56 -9.01
N VAL A 98 -12.46 18.97 -8.18
CA VAL A 98 -12.26 18.38 -6.85
C VAL A 98 -13.46 18.65 -5.94
N ARG A 99 -13.97 19.89 -5.89
CA ARG A 99 -15.15 20.24 -5.09
C ARG A 99 -16.38 19.41 -5.46
N ARG A 100 -16.67 19.31 -6.76
CA ARG A 100 -17.80 18.51 -7.26
C ARG A 100 -17.67 17.05 -6.84
N GLN A 101 -16.49 16.46 -7.00
CA GLN A 101 -16.25 15.07 -6.58
C GLN A 101 -16.48 14.89 -5.08
N LEU A 102 -15.94 15.78 -4.24
CA LEU A 102 -16.12 15.72 -2.79
C LEU A 102 -17.59 15.78 -2.37
N LEU A 103 -18.40 16.61 -3.04
CA LEU A 103 -19.84 16.70 -2.77
C LEU A 103 -20.56 15.42 -3.20
N CYS A 104 -20.23 14.87 -4.37
CA CYS A 104 -20.82 13.64 -4.88
C CYS A 104 -20.54 12.43 -3.97
N THR A 105 -19.32 12.33 -3.41
CA THR A 105 -18.90 11.20 -2.57
C THR A 105 -18.92 11.52 -1.08
N GLN A 106 -19.63 12.56 -0.65
CA GLN A 106 -19.49 13.11 0.71
C GLN A 106 -19.76 12.05 1.79
N ASN A 107 -20.87 11.32 1.67
CA ASN A 107 -21.29 10.34 2.68
C ASN A 107 -20.31 9.17 2.76
N ASP A 108 -19.87 8.65 1.62
CA ASP A 108 -18.90 7.54 1.56
C ASP A 108 -17.56 7.93 2.16
N CYS A 109 -17.08 9.14 1.85
CA CYS A 109 -15.86 9.68 2.43
C CYS A 109 -15.99 9.88 3.95
N LEU A 110 -17.12 10.38 4.45
CA LEU A 110 -17.33 10.53 5.90
C LEU A 110 -17.33 9.17 6.61
N ALA A 111 -18.03 8.18 6.07
CA ALA A 111 -18.04 6.83 6.62
C ALA A 111 -16.64 6.17 6.58
N ALA A 112 -15.88 6.38 5.50
CA ALA A 112 -14.52 5.90 5.41
C ALA A 112 -13.58 6.61 6.40
N LEU A 113 -13.74 7.93 6.61
CA LEU A 113 -12.97 8.68 7.60
C LEU A 113 -13.22 8.16 9.03
N GLU A 114 -14.47 7.82 9.36
CA GLU A 114 -14.83 7.21 10.65
C GLU A 114 -14.20 5.84 10.82
N ARG A 115 -14.17 5.03 9.75
CA ARG A 115 -13.55 3.71 9.78
C ARG A 115 -12.05 3.77 10.05
N VAL A 116 -11.35 4.81 9.58
CA VAL A 116 -9.89 4.92 9.72
C VAL A 116 -9.45 5.82 10.89
N ASP A 117 -10.39 6.40 11.64
CA ASP A 117 -10.08 7.30 12.73
C ASP A 117 -9.34 6.61 13.89
N GLY A 118 -8.22 7.18 14.30
CA GLY A 118 -7.31 6.59 15.28
C GLY A 118 -6.60 5.31 14.82
N ARG A 119 -6.76 4.89 13.57
CA ARG A 119 -6.21 3.64 13.04
C ARG A 119 -4.98 3.85 12.17
N ILE A 120 -4.26 2.76 11.94
CA ILE A 120 -3.09 2.67 11.07
C ILE A 120 -3.19 1.43 10.20
N GLU A 121 -2.49 1.44 9.07
CA GLU A 121 -2.33 0.26 8.23
C GLU A 121 -0.93 -0.34 8.42
N MET A 122 -0.88 -1.67 8.55
CA MET A 122 0.34 -2.47 8.47
C MET A 122 0.21 -3.43 7.29
N ASN A 123 1.23 -3.53 6.44
CA ASN A 123 1.23 -4.45 5.30
C ASN A 123 2.23 -5.59 5.54
N LEU A 124 1.78 -6.83 5.35
CA LEU A 124 2.62 -8.02 5.39
C LEU A 124 2.73 -8.61 3.98
N LYS A 125 3.97 -8.82 3.56
CA LYS A 125 4.29 -9.65 2.40
C LYS A 125 4.95 -10.94 2.86
N ALA A 126 4.57 -12.05 2.24
CA ALA A 126 5.17 -13.35 2.48
C ALA A 126 5.77 -13.87 1.18
N LEU A 127 7.05 -14.24 1.21
CA LEU A 127 7.82 -14.68 0.05
C LEU A 127 8.34 -16.11 0.25
N PRO A 128 8.42 -16.94 -0.80
CA PRO A 128 9.13 -18.21 -0.71
C PRO A 128 10.58 -18.00 -0.30
N THR A 129 11.12 -18.94 0.49
CA THR A 129 12.50 -18.91 0.97
C THR A 129 13.19 -20.23 0.67
N GLU A 130 14.48 -20.18 0.32
CA GLU A 130 15.31 -21.36 0.06
C GLU A 130 16.04 -21.86 1.32
N ALA A 131 15.73 -21.29 2.49
CA ALA A 131 16.42 -21.58 3.75
C ALA A 131 16.50 -23.07 4.12
N ASP A 132 15.52 -23.89 3.71
CA ASP A 132 15.53 -25.33 3.95
C ASP A 132 15.02 -26.14 2.73
N LEU A 133 15.83 -26.13 1.66
CA LEU A 133 15.62 -27.01 0.50
C LEU A 133 15.67 -28.50 0.88
N GLY A 134 16.40 -28.87 1.94
CA GLY A 134 16.49 -30.24 2.41
C GLY A 134 15.16 -30.78 2.91
N ALA A 135 14.42 -30.01 3.71
CA ALA A 135 13.06 -30.35 4.11
C ALA A 135 12.09 -30.36 2.94
N LEU A 136 12.20 -29.43 1.97
CA LEU A 136 11.36 -29.48 0.77
C LEU A 136 11.50 -30.84 0.06
N VAL A 137 12.72 -31.33 -0.15
CA VAL A 137 12.92 -32.61 -0.83
C VAL A 137 12.40 -33.81 -0.01
N ARG A 138 12.40 -33.71 1.33
CA ARG A 138 11.85 -34.75 2.21
C ARG A 138 10.32 -34.75 2.23
N GLU A 139 9.72 -33.56 2.22
CA GLU A 139 8.27 -33.36 2.34
C GLU A 139 7.53 -33.47 1.01
N ASP A 140 8.18 -33.15 -0.11
CA ASP A 140 7.57 -33.09 -1.44
C ASP A 140 7.97 -34.28 -2.33
N PRO A 141 7.05 -35.24 -2.57
CA PRO A 141 7.34 -36.43 -3.37
C PRO A 141 7.69 -36.11 -4.83
N GLU A 142 7.13 -35.04 -5.41
CA GLU A 142 7.39 -34.62 -6.79
C GLU A 142 8.85 -34.19 -6.92
N VAL A 143 9.29 -33.32 -6.02
CA VAL A 143 10.68 -32.82 -5.97
C VAL A 143 11.65 -33.97 -5.71
N SER A 144 11.33 -34.88 -4.79
CA SER A 144 12.16 -36.05 -4.48
C SER A 144 12.34 -36.99 -5.67
N ARG A 145 11.24 -37.28 -6.39
CA ARG A 145 11.25 -38.11 -7.61
C ARG A 145 12.07 -37.45 -8.71
N LEU A 146 11.84 -36.18 -8.99
CA LEU A 146 12.56 -35.45 -10.04
C LEU A 146 14.05 -35.29 -9.72
N ARG A 147 14.41 -35.08 -8.45
CA ARG A 147 15.81 -35.06 -8.01
C ARG A 147 16.50 -36.39 -8.28
N THR A 148 15.83 -37.50 -7.97
CA THR A 148 16.35 -38.85 -8.22
C THR A 148 16.51 -39.12 -9.71
N ALA A 149 15.52 -38.73 -10.52
CA ALA A 149 15.59 -38.88 -11.98
C ALA A 149 16.73 -38.06 -12.59
N ALA A 150 16.88 -36.79 -12.19
CA ALA A 150 17.95 -35.92 -12.67
C ALA A 150 19.36 -36.42 -12.28
N ARG A 151 19.50 -37.11 -11.14
CA ARG A 151 20.77 -37.77 -10.75
C ARG A 151 21.08 -39.00 -11.60
N ARG A 152 20.06 -39.75 -12.05
CA ARG A 152 20.23 -40.95 -12.87
C ARG A 152 20.50 -40.63 -14.34
N ALA A 153 19.85 -39.61 -14.87
CA ALA A 153 20.01 -39.15 -16.25
C ALA A 153 20.17 -37.62 -16.25
N PRO A 154 21.40 -37.10 -16.03
CA PRO A 154 21.67 -35.68 -16.08
C PRO A 154 21.43 -35.12 -17.49
N GLY A 155 20.79 -33.95 -17.56
CA GLY A 155 20.52 -33.28 -18.82
C GLY A 155 19.85 -31.93 -18.60
N TYR A 156 19.92 -31.05 -19.59
CA TYR A 156 19.33 -29.71 -19.51
C TYR A 156 17.85 -29.75 -19.15
N GLU A 157 17.07 -30.58 -19.84
CA GLU A 157 15.64 -30.74 -19.58
C GLU A 157 15.35 -31.27 -18.16
N ALA A 158 16.15 -32.21 -17.67
CA ALA A 158 16.02 -32.72 -16.31
C ALA A 158 16.29 -31.63 -15.26
N SER A 159 17.29 -30.78 -15.49
CA SER A 159 17.60 -29.63 -14.64
C SER A 159 16.47 -28.59 -14.64
N VAL A 160 15.89 -28.29 -15.80
CA VAL A 160 14.74 -27.38 -15.93
C VAL A 160 13.54 -27.91 -15.15
N ARG A 161 13.14 -29.16 -15.40
CA ARG A 161 11.99 -29.79 -14.70
C ARG A 161 12.17 -29.84 -13.19
N LEU A 162 13.39 -30.14 -12.71
CA LEU A 162 13.70 -30.12 -11.28
C LEU A 162 13.61 -28.70 -10.70
N GLY A 163 14.18 -27.70 -11.38
CA GLY A 163 14.13 -26.31 -10.96
C GLY A 163 12.69 -25.79 -10.85
N GLU A 164 11.85 -26.08 -11.84
CA GLU A 164 10.43 -25.72 -11.79
C GLU A 164 9.69 -26.40 -10.65
N ALA A 165 9.94 -27.69 -10.40
CA ALA A 165 9.31 -28.41 -9.31
C ALA A 165 9.74 -27.87 -7.94
N VAL A 166 11.02 -27.51 -7.79
CA VAL A 166 11.52 -26.83 -6.58
C VAL A 166 10.81 -25.49 -6.40
N ALA A 167 10.74 -24.65 -7.44
CA ALA A 167 10.07 -23.35 -7.36
C ALA A 167 8.58 -23.49 -6.98
N ARG A 168 7.85 -24.44 -7.59
CA ARG A 168 6.46 -24.75 -7.23
C ARG A 168 6.33 -25.24 -5.78
N GLY A 169 7.21 -26.15 -5.36
CA GLY A 169 7.24 -26.69 -4.01
C GLY A 169 7.49 -25.62 -2.94
N LEU A 170 8.47 -24.74 -3.17
CA LEU A 170 8.74 -23.58 -2.31
C LEU A 170 7.52 -22.65 -2.22
N LYS A 171 6.87 -22.35 -3.36
CA LYS A 171 5.66 -21.51 -3.40
C LYS A 171 4.52 -22.13 -2.58
N ARG A 172 4.28 -23.44 -2.71
CA ARG A 172 3.25 -24.16 -1.92
C ARG A 172 3.55 -24.14 -0.42
N ARG A 173 4.80 -24.46 -0.03
CA ARG A 173 5.25 -24.46 1.37
C ARG A 173 5.12 -23.08 2.00
N ALA A 174 5.50 -22.05 1.27
CA ALA A 174 5.37 -20.66 1.70
C ALA A 174 3.91 -20.23 1.83
N ALA A 175 3.05 -20.59 0.87
CA ALA A 175 1.62 -20.26 0.91
C ALA A 175 0.91 -20.89 2.13
N ALA A 176 1.22 -22.16 2.44
CA ALA A 176 0.67 -22.83 3.62
C ALA A 176 1.10 -22.16 4.94
N ALA A 177 2.38 -21.79 5.07
CA ALA A 177 2.87 -21.05 6.22
C ALA A 177 2.25 -19.64 6.30
N ALA A 178 2.15 -18.93 5.17
CA ALA A 178 1.55 -17.61 5.09
C ALA A 178 0.06 -17.62 5.48
N ALA A 179 -0.69 -18.67 5.14
CA ALA A 179 -2.09 -18.82 5.54
C ALA A 179 -2.24 -18.94 7.07
N THR A 180 -1.33 -19.64 7.73
CA THR A 180 -1.30 -19.75 9.21
C THR A 180 -1.01 -18.38 9.84
N VAL A 181 0.03 -17.70 9.36
CA VAL A 181 0.40 -16.36 9.82
C VAL A 181 -0.74 -15.36 9.60
N LEU A 182 -1.41 -15.40 8.44
CA LEU A 182 -2.54 -14.54 8.12
C LEU A 182 -3.69 -14.73 9.10
N ALA A 183 -4.03 -15.98 9.44
CA ALA A 183 -5.11 -16.27 10.38
C ALA A 183 -4.82 -15.71 11.78
N GLU A 184 -3.60 -15.91 12.29
CA GLU A 184 -3.20 -15.38 13.60
C GLU A 184 -3.16 -13.86 13.65
N LEU A 185 -2.62 -13.22 12.62
CA LEU A 185 -2.54 -11.76 12.56
C LEU A 185 -3.91 -11.12 12.34
N SER A 186 -4.81 -11.76 11.59
CA SER A 186 -6.18 -11.27 11.41
C SER A 186 -6.98 -11.31 12.70
N ALA A 187 -6.70 -12.26 13.60
CA ALA A 187 -7.38 -12.36 14.90
C ALA A 187 -7.02 -11.21 15.86
N VAL A 188 -5.93 -10.49 15.61
CA VAL A 188 -5.48 -9.34 16.42
C VAL A 188 -5.63 -8.00 15.68
N ALA A 189 -6.20 -8.01 14.47
CA ALA A 189 -6.46 -6.83 13.67
C ALA A 189 -7.96 -6.47 13.67
N ASP A 190 -8.27 -5.19 13.47
CA ASP A 190 -9.66 -4.73 13.37
C ASP A 190 -10.28 -5.10 12.02
N ALA A 191 -9.46 -5.14 10.97
CA ALA A 191 -9.83 -5.61 9.64
C ALA A 191 -8.60 -6.07 8.85
N THR A 192 -8.82 -6.97 7.90
CA THR A 192 -7.78 -7.48 6.99
C THR A 192 -8.28 -7.38 5.54
N VAL A 193 -7.43 -6.93 4.63
CA VAL A 193 -7.69 -6.88 3.19
C VAL A 193 -6.53 -7.49 2.42
N HIS A 194 -6.84 -8.34 1.44
CA HIS A 194 -5.84 -8.83 0.50
C HIS A 194 -5.46 -7.73 -0.50
N GLY A 195 -4.17 -7.45 -0.59
CA GLY A 195 -3.62 -6.54 -1.60
C GLY A 195 -3.53 -7.18 -2.98
N PRO A 196 -3.17 -6.41 -4.01
CA PRO A 196 -2.93 -6.94 -5.35
C PRO A 196 -1.80 -7.98 -5.33
N GLU A 197 -1.79 -8.87 -6.32
CA GLU A 197 -0.70 -9.81 -6.52
C GLU A 197 0.62 -9.06 -6.73
N VAL A 198 1.67 -9.55 -6.07
CA VAL A 198 3.03 -9.02 -6.17
C VAL A 198 3.91 -10.17 -6.64
N GLU A 199 4.69 -9.93 -7.68
CA GLU A 199 5.61 -10.92 -8.24
C GLU A 199 6.55 -11.46 -7.15
N GLY A 200 6.72 -12.79 -7.14
CA GLY A 200 7.51 -13.50 -6.13
C GLY A 200 6.88 -13.61 -4.74
N CYS A 201 5.73 -12.98 -4.47
CA CYS A 201 5.03 -13.12 -3.20
C CYS A 201 3.97 -14.23 -3.26
N VAL A 202 3.75 -14.91 -2.14
CA VAL A 202 2.61 -15.83 -1.93
C VAL A 202 1.47 -15.19 -1.14
N LEU A 203 1.76 -14.09 -0.44
CA LEU A 203 0.78 -13.29 0.27
C LEU A 203 1.18 -11.81 0.23
N ASN A 204 0.19 -10.95 0.02
CA ASN A 204 0.26 -9.51 0.23
C ASN A 204 -1.04 -9.11 0.93
N ALA A 205 -0.98 -8.79 2.22
CA ALA A 205 -2.16 -8.46 3.02
C ALA A 205 -1.93 -7.20 3.84
N SER A 206 -2.96 -6.37 3.94
CA SER A 206 -2.97 -5.18 4.77
C SER A 206 -3.91 -5.38 5.96
N PHE A 207 -3.49 -4.87 7.11
CA PHE A 207 -4.18 -4.99 8.39
C PHE A 207 -4.47 -3.60 8.93
N LEU A 208 -5.72 -3.36 9.30
CA LEU A 208 -6.17 -2.15 9.97
C LEU A 208 -6.11 -2.38 11.47
N LEU A 209 -5.42 -1.49 12.17
CA LEU A 209 -5.20 -1.61 13.61
C LEU A 209 -5.49 -0.28 14.29
N ASP A 210 -6.07 -0.32 15.48
CA ASP A 210 -5.93 0.79 16.43
C ASP A 210 -4.44 1.14 16.62
N ARG A 211 -4.11 2.44 16.57
CA ARG A 211 -2.73 2.93 16.66
C ARG A 211 -2.03 2.48 17.95
N ARG A 212 -2.77 2.30 19.05
CA ARG A 212 -2.25 1.80 20.35
C ARG A 212 -1.97 0.29 20.29
N GLY A 213 -2.67 -0.45 19.44
CA GLY A 213 -2.47 -1.89 19.19
C GLY A 213 -1.21 -2.24 18.39
N ARG A 214 -0.55 -1.26 17.77
CA ARG A 214 0.63 -1.44 16.91
C ARG A 214 1.69 -2.38 17.49
N ARG A 215 2.16 -2.09 18.71
CA ARG A 215 3.26 -2.86 19.34
C ARG A 215 2.89 -4.33 19.57
N ARG A 216 1.61 -4.60 19.89
CA ARG A 216 1.10 -5.96 20.06
C ARG A 216 1.13 -6.73 18.75
N PHE A 217 0.75 -6.07 17.65
CA PHE A 217 0.78 -6.65 16.31
C PHE A 217 2.21 -6.93 15.85
N GLU A 218 3.12 -5.95 15.98
CA GLU A 218 4.55 -6.13 15.66
C GLU A 218 5.15 -7.29 16.45
N GLY A 219 4.88 -7.37 17.75
CA GLY A 219 5.32 -8.50 18.59
C GLY A 219 4.72 -9.84 18.19
N ALA A 220 3.53 -9.90 17.59
CA ALA A 220 2.97 -11.14 17.05
C ALA A 220 3.75 -11.60 15.81
N VAL A 221 4.07 -10.67 14.90
CA VAL A 221 4.91 -10.95 13.72
C VAL A 221 6.30 -11.42 14.14
N GLU A 222 6.91 -10.77 15.12
CA GLU A 222 8.23 -11.15 15.67
C GLU A 222 8.23 -12.57 16.25
N ARG A 223 7.16 -12.99 16.94
CA ARG A 223 7.04 -14.37 17.45
C ARG A 223 6.84 -15.40 16.34
N LEU A 224 6.08 -15.06 15.31
CA LEU A 224 5.78 -15.96 14.19
C LEU A 224 6.96 -16.13 13.22
N THR A 225 7.83 -15.12 13.12
CA THR A 225 8.92 -15.11 12.15
C THR A 225 9.89 -16.29 12.35
N PRO A 226 10.42 -16.57 13.55
CA PRO A 226 11.28 -17.74 13.77
C PRO A 226 10.58 -19.08 13.53
N ALA A 227 9.29 -19.18 13.88
CA ALA A 227 8.51 -20.43 13.73
C ALA A 227 8.32 -20.83 12.25
N HIS A 228 8.34 -19.85 11.34
CA HIS A 228 8.09 -20.06 9.92
C HIS A 228 9.26 -19.73 9.00
N ARG A 229 10.42 -19.32 9.54
CA ARG A 229 11.59 -18.86 8.77
C ARG A 229 12.10 -19.86 7.71
N ASP A 230 11.92 -21.16 7.94
CA ASP A 230 12.35 -22.23 7.04
C ASP A 230 11.31 -22.52 5.95
N ARG A 231 10.14 -21.87 6.01
CA ARG A 231 9.02 -22.05 5.08
C ARG A 231 8.68 -20.79 4.30
N VAL A 232 8.82 -19.62 4.90
CA VAL A 232 8.45 -18.34 4.30
C VAL A 232 9.27 -17.19 4.90
N GLU A 233 9.64 -16.24 4.06
CA GLU A 233 10.19 -14.95 4.49
C GLU A 233 9.03 -13.96 4.69
N LEU A 234 8.90 -13.42 5.91
CA LEU A 234 7.89 -12.41 6.25
C LEU A 234 8.50 -11.01 6.19
N ARG A 235 7.85 -10.09 5.47
CA ARG A 235 8.23 -8.68 5.38
C ARG A 235 7.09 -7.80 5.84
N LEU A 236 7.25 -7.19 7.01
CA LEU A 236 6.30 -6.23 7.56
C LEU A 236 6.69 -4.79 7.15
N THR A 237 5.73 -4.02 6.66
CA THR A 237 5.88 -2.60 6.31
C THR A 237 4.80 -1.78 7.00
N GLY A 238 5.21 -0.72 7.69
CA GLY A 238 4.30 0.23 8.32
C GLY A 238 4.94 0.98 9.49
N PRO A 239 4.21 1.91 10.13
CA PRO A 239 2.82 2.25 9.86
C PRO A 239 2.66 3.00 8.53
N LEU A 240 1.60 2.67 7.81
CA LEU A 240 1.21 3.33 6.55
C LEU A 240 -0.06 4.15 6.78
N PRO A 241 -0.29 5.21 5.98
CA PRO A 241 -1.63 5.72 5.75
C PRO A 241 -2.55 4.59 5.27
N CYS A 242 -3.84 4.65 5.63
CA CYS A 242 -4.81 3.57 5.41
C CYS A 242 -5.29 3.43 3.95
N TYR A 243 -4.37 3.32 2.99
CA TYR A 243 -4.65 3.21 1.56
C TYR A 243 -5.57 2.04 1.20
N SER A 244 -5.46 0.91 1.90
CA SER A 244 -6.22 -0.30 1.59
C SER A 244 -7.62 -0.31 2.20
N PHE A 245 -7.93 0.68 3.05
CA PHE A 245 -9.18 0.76 3.81
C PHE A 245 -10.00 2.02 3.49
N THR A 246 -9.60 2.76 2.45
CA THR A 246 -10.32 3.96 1.99
C THR A 246 -11.46 3.68 1.03
N GLU A 247 -11.49 2.51 0.40
CA GLU A 247 -12.59 2.11 -0.50
C GLU A 247 -13.64 1.33 0.29
N GLY A 248 -14.89 1.80 0.26
CA GLY A 248 -16.04 1.00 0.62
C GLY A 248 -16.29 -0.02 -0.49
N ARG A 249 -15.59 -1.15 -0.47
CA ARG A 249 -15.99 -2.30 -1.28
C ARG A 249 -17.21 -2.92 -0.60
N ALA A 250 -18.37 -2.67 -1.20
CA ALA A 250 -19.53 -3.54 -1.07
C ALA A 250 -19.18 -4.96 -1.56
#